data_AF-A0A538J442-F1
#
_entry.id   AF-A0A538J442-F1
#
_cell.length_a   1.000
_cell.length_b   1.000
_cell.length_c   1.000
_cell.angle_alpha   90.00
_cell.angle_beta   90.00
_cell.angle_gamma   90.00
#
_symmetry.space_group_name_H-M   'P 1'
#
loop_
_entity.id
_entity.type
_entity.pdbx_description
1 polymer ?
#
loop_
_entity_poly.entity_id
_entity_poly.type
_entity_poly.pdbx_seq_one_letter_code
_entity_poly.pdbx_strand_id
1 'polypeptide(L)'
;MSWERDDAKLDRVRRLMAERELDAIVARAPDNVLYLTNFWGMKGYDAVVFPREGEPVLICLEASEEDAARMAWTKDVRFFRGYDETDPRPPTARTLDLAREAASAYERVGLELSLGTQASDRMVGEPTTFTEAWFHAFSGAVDATPLARE
;
A
#
# COMPACT_ATOMS: atom_id res chain seq x y z
N MET A 1 -10.04 5.10 -18.12
CA MET A 1 -8.71 5.55 -18.57
C MET A 1 -7.67 4.92 -17.66
N SER A 2 -6.73 4.16 -18.22
CA SER A 2 -5.51 3.75 -17.51
C SER A 2 -4.49 4.86 -17.72
N TRP A 3 -3.91 5.37 -16.64
CA TRP A 3 -2.79 6.31 -16.74
C TRP A 3 -1.53 5.53 -17.09
N GLU A 4 -0.67 6.08 -17.96
CA GLU A 4 0.63 5.46 -18.21
C GLU A 4 1.44 5.37 -16.91
N ARG A 5 2.28 4.34 -16.81
CA ARG A 5 3.18 4.18 -15.67
C ARG A 5 4.28 5.22 -15.76
N ASP A 6 4.38 6.08 -14.75
CA ASP A 6 5.44 7.08 -14.65
C ASP A 6 6.70 6.45 -14.05
N ASP A 7 7.56 5.90 -14.91
CA ASP A 7 8.81 5.25 -14.51
C ASP A 7 9.79 6.23 -13.85
N ALA A 8 9.88 7.47 -14.34
CA ALA A 8 10.77 8.48 -13.77
C ALA A 8 10.39 8.82 -12.31
N LYS A 9 9.09 8.84 -11.98
CA LYS A 9 8.58 8.96 -10.60
C LYS A 9 8.98 7.77 -9.75
N LEU A 10 8.77 6.54 -10.23
CA LEU A 10 9.09 5.33 -9.47
C LEU A 10 10.61 5.19 -9.24
N ASP A 11 11.42 5.57 -10.21
CA ASP A 11 12.89 5.58 -10.08
C ASP A 11 13.35 6.59 -9.03
N ARG A 12 12.70 7.76 -8.94
CA ARG A 12 12.97 8.73 -7.85
C ARG A 12 12.66 8.12 -6.49
N VAL A 13 11.51 7.46 -6.32
CA VAL A 13 11.15 6.77 -5.07
C VAL A 13 12.22 5.72 -4.72
N ARG A 14 12.59 4.85 -5.66
CA ARG A 14 13.61 3.81 -5.43
C ARG A 14 14.98 4.39 -5.08
N ARG A 15 15.38 5.50 -5.70
CA ARG A 15 16.61 6.22 -5.34
C ARG A 15 16.55 6.73 -3.90
N LEU A 16 15.46 7.37 -3.49
CA LEU A 16 15.32 7.86 -2.13
C LEU A 16 15.26 6.71 -1.11
N MET A 17 14.61 5.59 -1.46
CA MET A 17 14.67 4.35 -0.67
C MET A 17 16.12 3.87 -0.50
N ALA A 18 16.92 3.87 -1.58
CA ALA A 18 18.33 3.49 -1.51
C ALA A 18 19.14 4.42 -0.58
N GLU A 19 18.92 5.74 -0.65
CA GLU A 19 19.56 6.73 0.22
C GLU A 19 19.21 6.55 1.71
N ARG A 20 18.05 5.97 2.01
CA ARG A 20 17.59 5.65 3.38
C ARG A 20 17.79 4.18 3.75
N GLU A 21 18.43 3.41 2.87
CA GLU A 21 18.68 1.97 3.01
C GLU A 21 17.38 1.17 3.27
N LEU A 22 16.28 1.51 2.59
CA LEU A 22 15.03 0.74 2.67
C LEU A 22 15.03 -0.38 1.63
N ASP A 23 14.51 -1.53 2.04
CA ASP A 23 14.27 -2.67 1.15
C ASP A 23 12.88 -2.60 0.53
N ALA A 24 11.89 -2.11 1.27
CA ALA A 24 10.52 -1.92 0.81
C ALA A 24 9.80 -0.81 1.57
N ILE A 25 8.77 -0.24 0.94
CA ILE A 25 7.75 0.59 1.58
C ILE A 25 6.47 -0.23 1.67
N VAL A 26 5.80 -0.21 2.83
CA VAL A 26 4.44 -0.73 2.98
C VAL A 26 3.51 0.45 3.21
N ALA A 27 2.80 0.83 2.14
CA ALA A 27 1.92 1.98 2.12
C ALA A 27 0.45 1.56 2.11
N ARG A 28 -0.39 2.31 2.81
CA ARG A 28 -1.83 2.10 2.89
C ARG A 28 -2.60 3.39 2.68
N ALA A 29 -1.99 4.57 2.87
CA ALA A 29 -2.66 5.82 2.59
C ALA A 29 -3.13 5.82 1.12
N PRO A 30 -4.43 6.11 0.84
CA PRO A 30 -4.99 5.93 -0.50
C PRO A 30 -4.28 6.70 -1.61
N ASP A 31 -3.73 7.88 -1.27
CA ASP A 31 -2.87 8.69 -2.12
C ASP A 31 -1.56 7.99 -2.46
N ASN A 32 -0.89 7.37 -1.50
CA ASN A 32 0.36 6.64 -1.74
C ASN A 32 0.13 5.32 -2.47
N VAL A 33 -0.97 4.62 -2.19
CA VAL A 33 -1.39 3.45 -2.98
C VAL A 33 -1.60 3.87 -4.43
N LEU A 34 -2.35 4.95 -4.68
CA LEU A 34 -2.54 5.51 -6.01
C LEU A 34 -1.21 5.95 -6.65
N TYR A 35 -0.38 6.67 -5.91
CA TYR A 35 0.90 7.19 -6.38
C TYR A 35 1.83 6.05 -6.83
N LEU A 36 1.89 4.95 -6.09
CA LEU A 36 2.80 3.84 -6.37
C LEU A 36 2.24 2.85 -7.40
N THR A 37 0.92 2.73 -7.54
CA THR A 37 0.31 1.63 -8.32
C THR A 37 -0.63 2.07 -9.45
N ASN A 38 -0.99 3.36 -9.53
CA ASN A 38 -2.10 3.90 -10.34
C ASN A 38 -3.50 3.39 -9.93
N PHE A 39 -3.62 2.61 -8.87
CA PHE A 39 -4.90 2.12 -8.36
C PHE A 39 -5.49 3.09 -7.34
N TRP A 40 -6.71 3.56 -7.59
CA TRP A 40 -7.47 4.35 -6.63
C TRP A 40 -8.59 3.49 -6.04
N GLY A 41 -8.38 3.02 -4.81
CA GLY A 41 -9.31 2.14 -4.10
C GLY A 41 -10.68 2.78 -3.86
N MET A 42 -11.72 1.94 -3.88
CA MET A 42 -13.07 2.37 -3.50
C MET A 42 -13.18 2.62 -1.99
N LYS A 43 -12.41 1.87 -1.18
CA LYS A 43 -12.34 1.93 0.28
C LYS A 43 -10.88 2.06 0.69
N GLY A 44 -10.53 2.77 1.76
CA GLY A 44 -9.14 2.84 2.24
C GLY A 44 -8.68 1.61 3.03
N TYR A 45 -8.99 0.41 2.51
CA TYR A 45 -8.54 -0.89 3.02
C TYR A 45 -7.35 -1.44 2.25
N ASP A 46 -7.09 -0.92 1.05
CA ASP A 46 -6.06 -1.43 0.14
C ASP A 46 -4.66 -0.99 0.59
N ALA A 47 -3.65 -1.78 0.25
CA ALA A 47 -2.25 -1.48 0.56
C ALA A 47 -1.34 -1.88 -0.59
N VAL A 48 -0.10 -1.38 -0.56
CA VAL A 48 0.96 -1.80 -1.49
C VAL A 48 2.24 -2.10 -0.72
N VAL A 49 2.88 -3.22 -1.09
CA VAL A 49 4.28 -3.47 -0.74
C VAL A 49 5.11 -3.11 -1.97
N PHE A 50 5.87 -2.02 -1.86
CA PHE A 50 6.68 -1.47 -2.95
C PHE A 50 8.17 -1.67 -2.64
N PRO A 51 8.84 -2.62 -3.31
CA PRO A 51 10.23 -2.93 -3.01
C PRO A 51 11.20 -1.98 -3.72
N ARG A 52 12.40 -1.81 -3.17
CA ARG A 52 13.50 -1.05 -3.81
C ARG A 52 13.92 -1.68 -5.13
N GLU A 53 13.83 -3.00 -5.22
CA GLU A 53 14.18 -3.81 -6.39
C GLU A 53 13.06 -4.82 -6.68
N GLY A 54 12.71 -5.01 -7.96
CA GLY A 54 11.65 -5.93 -8.37
C GLY A 54 10.25 -5.32 -8.44
N GLU A 55 9.24 -6.19 -8.57
CA GLU A 55 7.85 -5.81 -8.81
C GLU A 55 7.09 -5.57 -7.48
N PRO A 56 6.21 -4.55 -7.41
CA PRO A 56 5.35 -4.35 -6.26
C PRO A 56 4.21 -5.38 -6.17
N VAL A 57 3.65 -5.49 -4.97
CA VAL A 57 2.45 -6.29 -4.68
C VAL A 57 1.34 -5.35 -4.24
N LEU A 58 0.23 -5.33 -4.99
CA LEU A 58 -0.98 -4.61 -4.61
C LEU A 58 -1.89 -5.54 -3.81
N ILE A 59 -2.36 -5.09 -2.64
CA ILE A 59 -3.33 -5.79 -1.81
C ILE A 59 -4.65 -5.05 -1.94
N CYS A 60 -5.64 -5.72 -2.52
CA CYS A 60 -6.85 -5.09 -3.02
C CYS A 60 -8.10 -5.80 -2.49
N LEU A 61 -9.15 -5.04 -2.20
CA LEU A 61 -10.47 -5.59 -1.95
C LEU A 61 -10.95 -6.38 -3.18
N GLU A 62 -11.44 -7.61 -2.99
CA GLU A 62 -11.94 -8.48 -4.07
C GLU A 62 -12.97 -7.76 -4.98
N ALA A 63 -13.87 -6.98 -4.38
CA ALA A 63 -14.87 -6.19 -5.12
C ALA A 63 -14.28 -5.10 -6.04
N SER A 64 -12.97 -4.84 -5.97
CA SER A 64 -12.24 -3.89 -6.81
C SER A 64 -11.30 -4.57 -7.82
N GLU A 65 -11.46 -5.88 -8.06
CA GLU A 65 -10.67 -6.64 -9.04
C GLU A 65 -10.68 -6.02 -10.45
N GLU A 66 -11.87 -5.74 -11.01
CA GLU A 66 -11.99 -5.13 -12.34
C GLU A 66 -11.32 -3.75 -12.41
N ASP A 67 -11.43 -2.99 -11.33
CA ASP A 67 -10.83 -1.67 -11.19
C ASP A 67 -9.30 -1.77 -11.12
N ALA A 68 -8.76 -2.73 -10.37
CA ALA A 68 -7.33 -3.02 -10.31
C ALA A 68 -6.81 -3.45 -11.69
N ALA A 69 -7.48 -4.39 -12.35
CA ALA A 69 -7.10 -4.86 -13.69
C ALA A 69 -7.10 -3.74 -14.75
N ARG A 70 -7.99 -2.75 -14.61
CA ARG A 70 -8.12 -1.64 -15.56
C ARG A 70 -7.16 -0.48 -15.31
N MET A 71 -6.73 -0.26 -14.07
CA MET A 71 -6.00 0.96 -13.69
C MET A 71 -4.60 0.70 -13.13
N ALA A 72 -4.42 -0.39 -12.38
CA ALA A 72 -3.17 -0.69 -11.74
C ALA A 72 -2.15 -1.19 -12.77
N TRP A 73 -0.89 -0.80 -12.61
CA TRP A 73 0.20 -1.38 -13.41
C TRP A 73 0.83 -2.61 -12.75
N THR A 74 0.52 -2.86 -11.47
CA THR A 74 0.98 -4.00 -10.68
C THR A 74 0.49 -5.32 -11.26
N LYS A 75 1.42 -6.28 -11.44
CA LYS A 75 1.08 -7.63 -11.92
C LYS A 75 0.69 -8.59 -10.80
N ASP A 76 1.33 -8.46 -9.64
CA ASP A 76 0.95 -9.22 -8.45
C ASP A 76 -0.12 -8.43 -7.69
N VAL A 77 -1.35 -8.93 -7.74
CA VAL A 77 -2.49 -8.40 -7.01
C VAL A 77 -3.05 -9.50 -6.12
N ARG A 78 -3.04 -9.26 -4.81
CA ARG A 78 -3.56 -10.17 -3.79
C ARG A 78 -4.90 -9.66 -3.29
N PHE A 79 -5.94 -10.45 -3.48
CA PHE A 79 -7.28 -10.06 -3.08
C PHE A 79 -7.62 -10.52 -1.67
N PHE A 80 -8.35 -9.67 -0.93
CA PHE A 80 -9.00 -10.04 0.32
C PHE A 80 -10.51 -9.79 0.24
N ARG A 81 -11.26 -10.58 1.00
CA ARG A 81 -12.70 -10.41 1.14
C ARG A 81 -13.03 -9.29 2.11
N GLY A 82 -13.91 -8.38 1.68
CA GLY A 82 -14.44 -7.33 2.56
C GLY A 82 -15.30 -7.92 3.67
N TYR A 83 -16.22 -8.81 3.30
CA TYR A 83 -16.97 -9.65 4.23
C TYR A 83 -16.48 -11.09 4.10
N ASP A 84 -16.03 -11.67 5.22
CA ASP A 84 -15.57 -13.04 5.29
C ASP A 84 -16.39 -13.79 6.34
N GLU A 85 -17.06 -14.87 5.94
CA GLU A 85 -17.89 -15.68 6.82
C GLU A 85 -17.08 -16.47 7.86
N THR A 86 -15.78 -16.65 7.61
CA THR A 86 -14.86 -17.42 8.45
C THR A 86 -13.95 -16.53 9.31
N ASP A 87 -13.85 -15.23 9.00
CA ASP A 87 -13.01 -14.27 9.71
C ASP A 87 -13.81 -13.00 10.12
N PRO A 88 -14.27 -12.91 11.38
CA PRO A 88 -15.08 -11.79 11.86
C PRO A 88 -14.27 -10.50 12.11
N ARG A 89 -12.94 -10.51 11.93
CA ARG A 89 -12.10 -9.31 12.10
C ARG A 89 -12.46 -8.23 11.06
N PRO A 90 -12.10 -6.96 11.26
CA PRO A 90 -12.26 -5.93 10.24
C PRO A 90 -11.44 -6.22 8.95
N PRO A 91 -11.86 -5.71 7.77
CA PRO A 91 -11.16 -5.93 6.49
C PRO A 91 -9.66 -5.61 6.53
N THR A 92 -9.30 -4.56 7.26
CA THR A 92 -7.91 -4.12 7.42
C THR A 92 -7.01 -5.14 8.10
N ALA A 93 -7.55 -6.09 8.89
CA ALA A 93 -6.77 -7.18 9.46
C ALA A 93 -6.27 -8.14 8.37
N ARG A 94 -7.11 -8.42 7.36
CA ARG A 94 -6.73 -9.26 6.22
C ARG A 94 -5.76 -8.55 5.29
N THR A 95 -5.94 -7.25 5.08
CA THR A 95 -4.93 -6.41 4.41
C THR A 95 -3.58 -6.53 5.11
N LEU A 96 -3.56 -6.40 6.44
CA LEU A 96 -2.33 -6.49 7.23
C LEU A 96 -1.67 -7.87 7.12
N ASP A 97 -2.45 -8.95 7.20
CA ASP A 97 -1.92 -10.32 7.07
C ASP A 97 -1.22 -10.52 5.71
N LEU A 98 -1.86 -10.08 4.62
CA LEU A 98 -1.28 -10.12 3.27
C LEU A 98 -0.05 -9.20 3.12
N ALA A 99 -0.08 -8.01 3.73
CA ALA A 99 1.03 -7.06 3.69
C ALA A 99 2.27 -7.61 4.40
N ARG A 100 2.08 -8.28 5.54
CA ARG A 100 3.16 -8.95 6.27
C ARG A 100 3.74 -10.12 5.47
N GLU A 101 2.89 -10.89 4.81
CA GLU A 101 3.34 -11.99 3.96
C GLU A 101 4.16 -11.47 2.78
N ALA A 102 3.64 -10.48 2.05
CA ALA A 102 4.31 -9.87 0.90
C ALA A 102 5.62 -9.15 1.28
N ALA A 103 5.70 -8.60 2.50
CA ALA A 103 6.90 -7.93 2.99
C ALA A 103 7.89 -8.85 3.73
N SER A 104 7.58 -10.15 3.87
CA SER A 104 8.32 -11.07 4.75
C SER A 104 9.79 -11.28 4.40
N ALA A 105 10.18 -11.02 3.14
CA ALA A 105 11.55 -11.15 2.66
C ALA A 105 12.40 -9.87 2.82
N TYR A 106 11.80 -8.76 3.28
CA TYR A 106 12.49 -7.48 3.41
C TYR A 106 12.87 -7.21 4.85
N GLU A 107 14.11 -6.75 5.09
CA GLU A 107 14.60 -6.50 6.45
C GLU A 107 14.24 -5.08 6.89
N ARG A 108 14.49 -4.09 6.04
CA ARG A 108 14.26 -2.67 6.34
C ARG A 108 13.01 -2.15 5.64
N VAL A 109 11.89 -2.24 6.33
CA VAL A 109 10.58 -1.78 5.85
C VAL A 109 10.30 -0.34 6.29
N GLY A 110 9.90 0.50 5.34
CA GLY A 110 9.39 1.84 5.58
C GLY A 110 7.86 1.86 5.72
N LEU A 111 7.34 2.56 6.73
CA LEU A 111 5.90 2.76 6.96
C LEU A 111 5.52 4.23 6.94
N GLU A 112 4.23 4.50 6.74
CA GLU A 112 3.64 5.84 6.84
C GLU A 112 3.36 6.19 8.32
N LEU A 113 4.34 6.73 9.04
CA LEU A 113 4.23 6.98 10.49
C LEU A 113 3.70 8.37 10.82
N SER A 114 3.69 9.27 9.84
CA SER A 114 3.01 10.56 9.94
C SER A 114 2.18 10.81 8.68
N LEU A 115 0.93 11.21 8.83
CA LEU A 115 0.10 11.62 7.71
C LEU A 115 -0.39 13.04 7.96
N GLY A 116 0.26 14.00 7.30
CA GLY A 116 -0.14 15.42 7.41
C GLY A 116 -1.52 15.70 6.80
N THR A 117 -1.88 14.94 5.77
CA THR A 117 -3.18 14.96 5.06
C THR A 117 -3.35 13.62 4.35
N GLN A 118 -4.55 13.03 4.38
CA GLN A 118 -4.91 11.88 3.55
C GLN A 118 -5.88 12.34 2.47
N ALA A 119 -5.58 12.06 1.20
CA ALA A 119 -6.62 12.11 0.18
C ALA A 119 -7.66 11.02 0.51
N SER A 120 -8.94 11.33 0.32
CA SER A 120 -9.98 10.33 0.54
C SER A 120 -9.87 9.23 -0.53
N ASP A 121 -10.17 8.01 -0.15
CA ASP A 121 -10.66 7.03 -1.12
C ASP A 121 -11.98 7.53 -1.77
N ARG A 122 -12.53 6.75 -2.70
CA ARG A 122 -13.73 7.18 -3.43
C ARG A 122 -14.97 7.30 -2.53
N MET A 123 -14.99 6.62 -1.39
CA MET A 123 -16.06 6.71 -0.39
C MET A 123 -15.73 7.80 0.66
N VAL A 124 -15.96 9.05 0.27
CA VAL A 124 -15.77 10.25 1.10
C VAL A 124 -16.48 10.08 2.46
N GLY A 125 -15.73 10.21 3.56
CA GLY A 125 -16.27 10.25 4.93
C GLY A 125 -16.06 9.00 5.78
N GLU A 126 -15.49 7.91 5.24
CA GLU A 126 -15.06 6.79 6.06
C GLU A 126 -13.68 7.08 6.69
N PRO A 127 -13.56 7.16 8.03
CA PRO A 127 -12.27 7.38 8.66
C PRO A 127 -11.39 6.15 8.48
N THR A 128 -10.41 6.24 7.61
CA THR A 128 -9.40 5.20 7.36
C THR A 128 -8.24 5.37 8.35
N THR A 129 -8.57 5.31 9.64
CA THR A 129 -7.58 5.40 10.72
C THR A 129 -6.74 4.14 10.81
N PHE A 130 -5.52 4.30 11.30
CA PHE A 130 -4.54 3.23 11.39
C PHE A 130 -4.75 2.49 12.72
N THR A 131 -4.85 1.16 12.66
CA THR A 131 -4.90 0.35 13.89
C THR A 131 -3.50 0.24 14.45
N GLU A 132 -3.38 0.16 15.78
CA GLU A 132 -2.09 -0.08 16.46
C GLU A 132 -1.35 -1.27 15.86
N ALA A 133 -2.07 -2.36 15.57
CA ALA A 133 -1.52 -3.56 14.96
C ALA A 133 -0.73 -3.30 13.67
N TRP A 134 -1.11 -2.29 12.87
CA TRP A 134 -0.39 -1.94 11.64
C TRP A 134 1.03 -1.45 11.94
N PHE A 135 1.18 -0.53 12.90
CA PHE A 135 2.46 0.08 13.24
C PHE A 135 3.41 -0.88 13.95
N HIS A 136 2.89 -1.89 14.63
CA HIS A 136 3.67 -2.87 15.38
C HIS A 136 3.94 -4.19 14.61
N ALA A 137 3.37 -4.36 13.42
CA ALA A 137 3.48 -5.59 12.65
C ALA A 137 4.84 -5.80 11.94
N PHE A 138 5.59 -4.73 11.72
CA PHE A 138 6.84 -4.72 10.95
C PHE A 138 8.01 -4.39 11.88
N SER A 139 8.78 -5.40 12.25
CA SER A 139 9.91 -5.25 13.19
C SER A 139 10.94 -4.28 12.63
N GLY A 140 11.33 -3.27 13.42
CA GLY A 140 12.35 -2.30 13.02
C GLY A 140 11.91 -1.31 11.94
N ALA A 141 10.59 -1.19 11.69
CA ALA A 141 10.07 -0.26 10.71
C ALA A 141 10.45 1.21 11.01
N VAL A 142 10.70 1.96 9.94
CA VAL A 142 11.08 3.38 10.00
C VAL A 142 10.09 4.26 9.24
N ASP A 143 10.06 5.56 9.52
CA ASP A 143 9.18 6.50 8.83
C ASP A 143 9.61 6.71 7.37
N ALA A 144 8.72 6.37 6.44
CA ALA A 144 8.87 6.55 5.01
C ALA A 144 8.00 7.68 4.45
N THR A 145 7.19 8.35 5.27
CA THR A 145 6.34 9.47 4.82
C THR A 145 7.08 10.53 3.99
N PRO A 146 8.33 10.94 4.31
CA PRO A 146 9.03 11.96 3.52
C PRO A 146 9.27 11.57 2.05
N LEU A 147 9.35 10.27 1.73
CA LEU A 147 9.72 9.77 0.40
C LEU A 147 8.67 10.08 -0.68
N ALA A 148 7.40 10.26 -0.28
CA ALA A 148 6.32 10.59 -1.21
C ALA A 148 6.11 12.11 -1.40
N ARG A 149 6.93 12.95 -0.74
CA ARG A 149 6.82 14.42 -0.75
C ARG A 149 7.97 15.13 -1.48
N GLU A 150 9.04 14.41 -1.80
CA GLU A 150 10.25 14.90 -2.50
C GLU A 150 10.18 14.62 -4.02
#